data_AF-A0AAE6FXK9-F1
#
_entry.id   AF-A0AAE6FXK9-F1
#
_cell.length_a   1.000
_cell.length_b   1.000
_cell.length_c   1.000
_cell.angle_alpha   90.00
_cell.angle_beta   90.00
_cell.angle_gamma   90.00
#
_symmetry.space_group_name_H-M   'P 1'
#
loop_
_entity.id
_entity.type
_entity.pdbx_description
1 polymer ?
#
loop_
_entity_poly.entity_id
_entity_poly.type
_entity_poly.pdbx_seq_one_letter_code
_entity_poly.pdbx_strand_id
1 'polypeptide(L)'
;MRVSVSEGDAERIELLVDDAVVATTDSAPHIFTWDSTGHSEGSYRLKARAISEGRTFTSAPRTVIVDRTAPLLVSRTPEDGGAVAGRDLRMTLSFSEPLHPANVRPGLFAWDGLPADSAHLSEDGHALTLQAQARLELPSRYHLLAQDNGLTDLAGNRVGPIETSSVWVVPTWTASAPVLRIHAEDNNHWAPRIRAASSGTAYVALMDITAVGMGGRSRTALHVSHWDGTMWRPLGGGKINEREVFRYGSFSFVMDASGAPLVSFSQDAVDDPTAALAWVYRWQGAQWVSLGGAIHEGASEVTIGTALAMYEGTPNPTSVRSRLRSSPGRRAATKEKTAWPQWCGPSSTMW
;
A
#
# COMPACT_ATOMS: atom_id res chain seq x y z
N MET A 1 -19.27 41.18 -22.87
CA MET A 1 -18.28 42.18 -22.42
C MET A 1 -19.00 43.49 -22.17
N ARG A 2 -18.72 44.18 -21.05
CA ARG A 2 -19.30 45.51 -20.76
C ARG A 2 -18.25 46.58 -21.01
N VAL A 3 -18.58 47.57 -21.83
CA VAL A 3 -17.70 48.70 -22.15
C VAL A 3 -18.23 49.94 -21.46
N SER A 4 -17.36 50.71 -20.82
CA SER A 4 -17.68 52.00 -20.22
C SER A 4 -16.81 53.07 -20.87
N VAL A 5 -17.43 54.15 -21.35
CA VAL A 5 -16.73 55.34 -21.84
C VAL A 5 -16.67 56.34 -20.70
N SER A 6 -15.48 56.85 -20.40
CA SER A 6 -15.26 57.75 -19.26
C SER A 6 -15.41 59.24 -19.60
N GLU A 7 -15.36 59.61 -20.88
CA GLU A 7 -15.45 61.01 -21.33
C GLU A 7 -16.18 61.11 -22.69
N GLY A 8 -17.27 61.89 -22.73
CA GLY A 8 -18.09 62.16 -23.92
C GLY A 8 -19.17 61.12 -24.24
N ASP A 9 -20.24 61.57 -24.92
CA ASP A 9 -21.22 60.67 -25.55
C ASP A 9 -20.63 60.14 -26.85
N ALA A 10 -20.21 58.88 -26.86
CA ALA A 10 -19.82 58.22 -28.11
C ALA A 10 -21.07 58.03 -28.97
N GLU A 11 -21.06 58.54 -30.20
CA GLU A 11 -22.15 58.37 -31.16
C GLU A 11 -22.27 56.89 -31.57
N ARG A 12 -21.14 56.19 -31.60
CA ARG A 12 -21.05 54.78 -31.97
C ARG A 12 -19.87 54.12 -31.26
N ILE A 13 -20.08 52.89 -30.78
CA ILE A 13 -19.01 52.01 -30.33
C ILE A 13 -19.03 50.73 -31.17
N GLU A 14 -17.87 50.31 -31.62
CA GLU A 14 -17.64 49.05 -32.31
C GLU A 14 -16.85 48.11 -31.41
N LEU A 15 -17.25 46.84 -31.35
CA LEU A 15 -16.42 45.77 -30.82
C LEU A 15 -15.60 45.18 -31.97
N LEU A 16 -14.30 45.11 -31.76
CA LEU A 16 -13.36 44.51 -32.69
C LEU A 16 -12.80 43.21 -32.10
N VAL A 17 -12.73 42.17 -32.91
CA VAL A 17 -12.03 40.91 -32.63
C VAL A 17 -10.94 40.78 -33.68
N ASP A 18 -9.67 40.77 -33.25
CA ASP A 18 -8.50 40.77 -34.14
C ASP A 18 -8.59 41.80 -35.27
N ASP A 19 -8.95 43.04 -34.89
CA ASP A 19 -9.13 44.20 -35.77
C ASP A 19 -10.34 44.16 -36.72
N ALA A 20 -11.08 43.06 -36.79
CA ALA A 20 -12.35 43.00 -37.52
C ALA A 20 -13.51 43.49 -36.63
N VAL A 21 -14.35 44.39 -37.15
CA VAL A 21 -15.58 44.81 -36.46
C VAL A 21 -16.58 43.66 -36.47
N VAL A 22 -16.98 43.20 -35.28
CA VAL A 22 -17.93 42.08 -35.13
C VAL A 22 -19.29 42.51 -34.58
N ALA A 23 -19.36 43.69 -33.96
CA ALA A 23 -20.60 44.26 -33.46
C ALA A 23 -20.49 45.78 -33.31
N THR A 24 -21.63 46.47 -33.35
CA THR A 24 -21.73 47.93 -33.23
C THR A 24 -22.92 48.30 -32.36
N THR A 25 -22.81 49.40 -31.61
CA THR A 25 -23.92 50.00 -30.85
C THR A 25 -23.85 51.52 -30.97
N ASP A 26 -25.02 52.14 -31.15
CA ASP A 26 -25.18 53.59 -31.35
C ASP A 26 -25.92 54.25 -30.17
N SER A 27 -26.17 53.51 -29.07
CA SER A 27 -26.82 54.06 -27.87
C SER A 27 -26.38 53.38 -26.59
N ALA A 28 -26.36 54.13 -25.49
CA ALA A 28 -26.03 53.62 -24.16
C ALA A 28 -27.20 52.82 -23.54
N PRO A 29 -26.93 51.79 -22.71
CA PRO A 29 -25.61 51.29 -22.33
C PRO A 29 -24.97 50.43 -23.44
N HIS A 30 -23.67 50.66 -23.70
CA HIS A 30 -22.92 49.94 -24.71
C HIS A 30 -22.50 48.54 -24.23
N ILE A 31 -23.35 47.55 -24.48
CA ILE A 31 -23.14 46.15 -24.11
C ILE A 31 -22.97 45.33 -25.38
N PHE A 32 -21.92 44.50 -25.42
CA PHE A 32 -21.69 43.57 -26.51
C PHE A 32 -21.74 42.13 -26.02
N THR A 33 -22.43 41.31 -26.80
CA THR A 33 -22.34 39.85 -26.74
C THR A 33 -21.54 39.41 -27.96
N TRP A 34 -20.44 38.70 -27.72
CA TRP A 34 -19.68 38.03 -28.78
C TRP A 34 -19.93 36.54 -28.64
N ASP A 35 -20.47 35.93 -29.70
CA ASP A 35 -20.69 34.49 -29.78
C ASP A 35 -19.42 33.83 -30.32
N SER A 36 -18.71 33.12 -29.43
CA SER A 36 -17.48 32.42 -29.77
C SER A 36 -17.71 30.99 -30.27
N THR A 37 -18.95 30.47 -30.35
CA THR A 37 -19.18 29.05 -30.68
C THR A 37 -18.76 28.69 -32.10
N GLY A 38 -18.81 29.63 -33.04
CA GLY A 38 -18.39 29.43 -34.42
C GLY A 38 -16.91 29.72 -34.70
N HIS A 39 -16.18 30.22 -33.70
CA HIS A 39 -14.76 30.54 -33.84
C HIS A 39 -13.89 29.30 -33.54
N SER A 40 -12.75 29.20 -34.25
CA SER A 40 -11.72 28.21 -33.93
C SER A 40 -11.18 28.46 -32.51
N GLU A 41 -10.66 27.42 -31.88
CA GLU A 41 -9.94 27.60 -30.62
C GLU A 41 -8.66 28.41 -30.84
N GLY A 42 -8.32 29.25 -29.86
CA GLY A 42 -7.19 30.16 -29.95
C GLY A 42 -7.36 31.45 -29.15
N SER A 43 -6.35 32.31 -29.25
CA SER A 43 -6.31 33.61 -28.58
C SER A 43 -6.82 34.71 -29.50
N TYR A 44 -7.83 35.45 -29.03
CA TYR A 44 -8.46 36.57 -29.72
C TYR A 44 -8.23 37.89 -28.97
N ARG A 45 -7.90 38.96 -29.70
CA ARG A 45 -7.70 40.30 -29.13
C ARG A 45 -8.94 41.16 -29.32
N LEU A 46 -9.67 41.40 -28.23
CA LEU A 46 -10.85 42.24 -28.23
C LEU A 46 -10.48 43.70 -27.97
N LYS A 47 -10.98 44.61 -28.81
CA LYS A 47 -10.86 46.07 -28.65
C LYS A 47 -12.22 46.73 -28.77
N ALA A 48 -12.42 47.83 -28.07
CA ALA A 48 -13.55 48.72 -28.31
C ALA A 48 -13.06 49.94 -29.10
N ARG A 49 -13.79 50.35 -30.14
CA ARG A 49 -13.52 51.55 -30.92
C ARG A 49 -14.71 52.49 -30.82
N ALA A 50 -14.51 53.64 -30.19
CA ALA A 50 -15.52 54.69 -30.07
C ALA A 50 -15.34 55.71 -31.18
N ILE A 51 -16.46 56.17 -31.75
CA ILE A 51 -16.54 57.22 -32.76
C ILE A 51 -17.35 58.37 -32.17
N SER A 52 -16.79 59.58 -32.20
CA SER A 52 -17.44 60.80 -31.68
C SER A 52 -16.94 62.00 -32.46
N GLU A 53 -17.86 62.82 -33.00
CA GLU A 53 -17.53 64.01 -33.80
C GLU A 53 -16.53 63.73 -34.95
N GLY A 54 -16.69 62.59 -35.63
CA GLY A 54 -15.79 62.15 -36.70
C GLY A 54 -14.39 61.71 -36.26
N ARG A 55 -14.11 61.66 -34.95
CA ARG A 55 -12.86 61.18 -34.37
C ARG A 55 -13.03 59.76 -33.83
N THR A 56 -11.95 58.99 -33.89
CA THR A 56 -11.93 57.57 -33.51
C THR A 56 -10.95 57.32 -32.37
N PHE A 57 -11.41 56.63 -31.33
CA PHE A 57 -10.62 56.25 -30.16
C PHE A 57 -10.69 54.74 -29.97
N THR A 58 -9.55 54.06 -29.87
CA THR A 58 -9.49 52.60 -29.70
C THR A 58 -8.90 52.23 -28.35
N SER A 59 -9.53 51.30 -27.64
CA SER A 59 -9.06 50.82 -26.35
C SER A 59 -7.78 49.98 -26.47
N ALA A 60 -7.08 49.80 -25.34
CA ALA A 60 -6.13 48.71 -25.22
C ALA A 60 -6.83 47.35 -25.45
N PRO A 61 -6.14 46.36 -26.05
CA PRO A 61 -6.71 45.04 -26.29
C PRO A 61 -6.88 44.25 -24.99
N ARG A 62 -7.94 43.45 -24.95
CA ARG A 62 -8.15 42.40 -23.95
C ARG A 62 -8.06 41.05 -24.66
N THR A 63 -7.24 40.15 -24.14
CA THR A 63 -7.12 38.80 -24.68
C THR A 63 -8.25 37.93 -24.15
N VAL A 64 -8.93 37.21 -25.03
CA VAL A 64 -9.85 36.12 -24.70
C VAL A 64 -9.34 34.84 -25.36
N ILE A 65 -9.30 33.75 -24.59
CA ILE A 65 -8.96 32.43 -25.12
C ILE A 65 -10.27 31.70 -25.35
N VAL A 66 -10.50 31.26 -26.59
CA VAL A 66 -11.56 30.32 -26.93
C VAL A 66 -10.95 28.93 -26.88
N ASP A 67 -11.45 28.11 -25.97
CA ASP A 67 -10.97 26.76 -25.75
C ASP A 67 -12.15 25.90 -25.32
N ARG A 68 -12.40 24.82 -26.06
CA ARG A 68 -13.47 23.84 -25.83
C ARG A 68 -12.87 22.43 -25.72
N THR A 69 -11.55 22.31 -25.65
CA THR A 69 -10.84 21.06 -25.45
C THR A 69 -10.79 20.77 -23.95
N ALA A 70 -11.11 19.56 -23.54
CA ALA A 70 -11.10 19.17 -22.14
C ALA A 70 -9.78 18.52 -21.74
N PRO A 71 -9.34 18.65 -20.47
CA PRO A 71 -8.09 18.03 -20.06
C PRO A 71 -8.18 16.52 -20.09
N LEU A 72 -7.16 15.90 -20.66
CA LEU A 72 -7.00 14.45 -20.70
C LEU A 72 -5.96 14.02 -19.65
N LEU A 73 -6.23 12.93 -18.94
CA LEU A 73 -5.24 12.28 -18.10
C LEU A 73 -4.21 11.57 -19.00
N VAL A 74 -2.98 12.08 -19.02
CA VAL A 74 -1.87 11.62 -19.87
C VAL A 74 -1.09 10.48 -19.22
N SER A 75 -0.77 10.63 -17.93
CA SER A 75 0.00 9.61 -17.20
C SER A 75 -0.29 9.66 -15.71
N ARG A 76 0.15 8.61 -15.01
CA ARG A 76 0.06 8.49 -13.56
C ARG A 76 1.29 7.80 -13.01
N THR A 77 1.69 8.20 -11.82
CA THR A 77 2.78 7.59 -11.06
C THR A 77 2.33 7.43 -9.61
N PRO A 78 2.29 6.22 -9.05
CA PRO A 78 2.59 4.93 -9.68
C PRO A 78 1.66 4.61 -10.86
N GLU A 79 2.14 3.77 -11.79
CA GLU A 79 1.33 3.22 -12.87
C GLU A 79 0.25 2.27 -12.34
N ASP A 80 -0.70 1.87 -13.19
CA ASP A 80 -1.73 0.90 -12.80
C ASP A 80 -1.13 -0.45 -12.41
N GLY A 81 -1.57 -0.97 -11.26
CA GLY A 81 -1.02 -2.17 -10.63
C GLY A 81 0.34 -1.96 -9.98
N GLY A 82 0.92 -0.75 -10.06
CA GLY A 82 2.20 -0.40 -9.46
C GLY A 82 2.19 -0.55 -7.93
N ALA A 83 3.37 -0.76 -7.35
CA ALA A 83 3.53 -0.95 -5.92
C ALA A 83 4.17 0.26 -5.23
N VAL A 84 3.65 0.64 -4.06
CA VAL A 84 4.22 1.67 -3.19
C VAL A 84 4.57 1.07 -1.85
N ALA A 85 5.80 1.30 -1.41
CA ALA A 85 6.30 0.84 -0.12
C ALA A 85 5.90 1.81 1.00
N GLY A 86 5.37 1.24 2.10
CA GLY A 86 4.93 1.98 3.27
C GLY A 86 3.55 2.61 3.12
N ARG A 87 3.15 3.41 4.11
CA ARG A 87 1.83 4.06 4.17
C ARG A 87 1.79 5.47 3.55
N ASP A 88 2.93 6.00 3.10
CA ASP A 88 2.99 7.31 2.43
C ASP A 88 2.64 7.16 0.94
N LEU A 89 1.42 6.73 0.66
CA LEU A 89 0.93 6.61 -0.71
C LEU A 89 0.78 8.01 -1.30
N ARG A 90 1.64 8.32 -2.26
CA ARG A 90 1.56 9.50 -3.12
C ARG A 90 1.31 9.05 -4.55
N MET A 91 0.34 9.68 -5.21
CA MET A 91 0.08 9.47 -6.63
C MET A 91 0.07 10.80 -7.35
N THR A 92 0.84 10.91 -8.42
CA THR A 92 0.84 12.05 -9.33
C THR A 92 0.07 11.69 -10.59
N LEU A 93 -0.89 12.53 -10.96
CA LEU A 93 -1.68 12.48 -12.19
C LEU A 93 -1.23 13.63 -13.09
N SER A 94 -0.85 13.34 -14.34
CA SER A 94 -0.44 14.36 -15.31
C SER A 94 -1.50 14.55 -16.37
N PHE A 95 -1.81 15.81 -16.69
CA PHE A 95 -2.87 16.21 -17.61
C PHE A 95 -2.31 16.87 -18.87
N SER A 96 -3.06 16.80 -19.97
CA SER A 96 -2.68 17.34 -21.27
C SER A 96 -2.59 18.87 -21.29
N GLU A 97 -3.26 19.54 -20.35
CA GLU A 97 -3.30 20.99 -20.20
C GLU A 97 -3.42 21.41 -18.72
N PRO A 98 -3.14 22.68 -18.39
CA PRO A 98 -3.21 23.16 -17.02
C PRO A 98 -4.62 23.11 -16.43
N LEU A 99 -4.75 22.52 -15.25
CA LEU A 99 -5.97 22.58 -14.46
C LEU A 99 -6.11 23.94 -13.75
N HIS A 100 -7.35 24.35 -13.50
CA HIS A 100 -7.63 25.55 -12.71
C HIS A 100 -7.41 25.30 -11.21
N PRO A 101 -6.46 26.01 -10.55
CA PRO A 101 -6.07 25.70 -9.17
C PRO A 101 -7.21 25.81 -8.15
N ALA A 102 -8.16 26.73 -8.36
CA ALA A 102 -9.27 26.94 -7.42
C ALA A 102 -10.27 25.77 -7.34
N ASN A 103 -10.20 24.85 -8.31
CA ASN A 103 -11.07 23.68 -8.40
C ASN A 103 -10.44 22.44 -7.77
N VAL A 104 -9.15 22.45 -7.46
CA VAL A 104 -8.43 21.32 -6.85
C VAL A 104 -8.70 21.26 -5.35
N ARG A 105 -9.20 20.12 -4.87
CA ARG A 105 -9.55 19.88 -3.47
C ARG A 105 -9.31 18.41 -3.11
N PRO A 106 -8.76 18.07 -1.93
CA PRO A 106 -8.49 16.67 -1.56
C PRO A 106 -9.76 15.81 -1.50
N GLY A 107 -10.88 16.37 -1.04
CA GLY A 107 -12.15 15.64 -0.88
C GLY A 107 -12.80 15.15 -2.17
N LEU A 108 -12.24 15.48 -3.34
CA LEU A 108 -12.70 14.99 -4.64
C LEU A 108 -12.16 13.59 -4.96
N PHE A 109 -11.21 13.10 -4.17
CA PHE A 109 -10.45 11.88 -4.43
C PHE A 109 -10.55 10.93 -3.25
N ALA A 110 -10.82 9.64 -3.52
CA ALA A 110 -10.86 8.62 -2.48
C ALA A 110 -10.18 7.32 -2.91
N TRP A 111 -9.52 6.67 -1.95
CA TRP A 111 -8.87 5.36 -2.05
C TRP A 111 -9.77 4.32 -1.40
N ASP A 112 -10.56 3.58 -2.19
CA ASP A 112 -11.60 2.66 -1.69
C ASP A 112 -12.48 3.27 -0.58
N GLY A 113 -12.93 4.51 -0.79
CA GLY A 113 -13.76 5.26 0.17
C GLY A 113 -13.00 6.04 1.24
N LEU A 114 -11.67 5.91 1.32
CA LEU A 114 -10.83 6.74 2.18
C LEU A 114 -10.46 8.04 1.44
N PRO A 115 -10.99 9.23 1.80
CA PRO A 115 -10.63 10.48 1.14
C PRO A 115 -9.12 10.75 1.18
N ALA A 116 -8.60 11.39 0.14
CA ALA A 116 -7.23 11.89 0.11
C ALA A 116 -7.01 12.90 1.25
N ASP A 117 -5.80 12.90 1.81
CA ASP A 117 -5.37 13.83 2.84
C ASP A 117 -5.04 15.20 2.23
N SER A 118 -4.34 15.18 1.08
CA SER A 118 -3.94 16.38 0.36
C SER A 118 -4.01 16.18 -1.16
N ALA A 119 -4.10 17.31 -1.85
CA ALA A 119 -4.10 17.42 -3.30
C ALA A 119 -3.35 18.69 -3.68
N HIS A 120 -2.22 18.54 -4.38
CA HIS A 120 -1.31 19.62 -4.73
C HIS A 120 -1.13 19.68 -6.24
N LEU A 121 -1.53 20.78 -6.83
CA LEU A 121 -1.29 21.06 -8.25
C LEU A 121 0.09 21.68 -8.42
N SER A 122 0.83 21.27 -9.45
CA SER A 122 2.09 21.89 -9.86
C SER A 122 1.89 23.35 -10.29
N GLU A 123 2.97 24.12 -10.28
CA GLU A 123 2.94 25.55 -10.66
C GLU A 123 2.47 25.77 -12.10
N ASP A 124 2.82 24.86 -13.02
CA ASP A 124 2.38 24.86 -14.41
C ASP A 124 0.95 24.29 -14.61
N GLY A 125 0.31 23.80 -13.55
CA GLY A 125 -1.04 23.27 -13.58
C GLY A 125 -1.20 21.88 -14.20
N HIS A 126 -0.12 21.26 -14.70
CA HIS A 126 -0.21 20.01 -15.45
C HIS A 126 -0.17 18.75 -14.58
N ALA A 127 0.34 18.81 -13.35
CA ALA A 127 0.53 17.65 -12.49
C ALA A 127 -0.19 17.81 -11.15
N LEU A 128 -1.11 16.91 -10.85
CA LEU A 128 -1.82 16.84 -9.58
C LEU A 128 -1.27 15.70 -8.72
N THR A 129 -0.69 16.03 -7.57
CA THR A 129 -0.19 15.05 -6.61
C THR A 129 -1.17 14.88 -5.45
N LEU A 130 -1.65 13.67 -5.26
CA LEU A 130 -2.56 13.24 -4.21
C LEU A 130 -1.79 12.47 -3.14
N GLN A 131 -2.06 12.75 -1.87
CA GLN A 131 -1.53 11.96 -0.76
C GLN A 131 -2.67 11.27 -0.02
N ALA A 132 -2.52 9.97 0.24
CA ALA A 132 -3.48 9.22 1.04
C ALA A 132 -3.31 9.50 2.54
N GLN A 133 -4.34 9.21 3.33
CA GLN A 133 -4.27 9.30 4.79
C GLN A 133 -3.40 8.18 5.39
N ALA A 134 -2.81 8.42 6.55
CA ALA A 134 -1.91 7.48 7.26
C ALA A 134 -2.57 6.20 7.82
N ARG A 135 -3.76 5.84 7.35
CA ARG A 135 -4.61 4.73 7.84
C ARG A 135 -4.67 3.53 6.90
N LEU A 136 -3.74 3.45 5.93
CA LEU A 136 -3.71 2.34 4.99
C LEU A 136 -3.30 1.03 5.67
N GLU A 137 -4.01 -0.04 5.36
CA GLU A 137 -3.69 -1.41 5.74
C GLU A 137 -2.62 -1.98 4.80
N LEU A 138 -1.83 -2.94 5.29
CA LEU A 138 -0.70 -3.51 4.56
C LEU A 138 -0.69 -5.05 4.66
N PRO A 139 -0.33 -5.76 3.58
CA PRO A 139 -0.38 -5.30 2.20
C PRO A 139 -1.83 -5.17 1.75
N SER A 140 -2.16 -4.14 0.97
CA SER A 140 -3.52 -3.96 0.46
C SER A 140 -3.52 -3.30 -0.92
N ARG A 141 -4.52 -3.62 -1.71
CA ARG A 141 -4.76 -3.01 -3.02
C ARG A 141 -5.82 -1.93 -2.85
N TYR A 142 -5.52 -0.72 -3.31
CA TYR A 142 -6.43 0.43 -3.26
C TYR A 142 -6.78 0.92 -4.66
N HIS A 143 -8.01 1.33 -4.90
CA HIS A 143 -8.43 1.98 -6.16
C HIS A 143 -8.71 3.45 -5.92
N LEU A 144 -8.22 4.30 -6.82
CA LEU A 144 -8.51 5.73 -6.79
C LEU A 144 -9.78 6.00 -7.59
N LEU A 145 -10.78 6.55 -6.91
CA LEU A 145 -12.06 6.96 -7.50
C LEU A 145 -12.23 8.48 -7.40
N ALA A 146 -12.50 9.11 -8.54
CA ALA A 146 -12.94 10.51 -8.62
C ALA A 146 -13.93 10.71 -9.79
N GLN A 147 -15.14 10.16 -9.60
CA GLN A 147 -16.32 10.47 -10.39
C GLN A 147 -16.86 11.84 -9.96
N ASP A 148 -17.21 12.70 -10.92
CA ASP A 148 -17.63 14.09 -10.68
C ASP A 148 -16.60 14.93 -9.90
N ASN A 149 -15.32 14.81 -10.30
CA ASN A 149 -14.20 15.50 -9.67
C ASN A 149 -14.26 17.04 -9.72
N GLY A 150 -15.19 17.66 -10.46
CA GLY A 150 -15.35 19.12 -10.51
C GLY A 150 -14.13 19.89 -11.01
N LEU A 151 -13.12 19.19 -11.53
CA LEU A 151 -11.92 19.78 -12.11
C LEU A 151 -12.24 20.37 -13.46
N THR A 152 -11.62 21.51 -13.75
CA THR A 152 -11.66 22.15 -15.06
C THR A 152 -10.27 22.61 -15.45
N ASP A 153 -10.05 22.86 -16.73
CA ASP A 153 -8.97 23.71 -17.20
C ASP A 153 -9.22 25.20 -16.83
N LEU A 154 -8.34 26.07 -17.32
CA LEU A 154 -8.44 27.53 -17.19
C LEU A 154 -9.61 28.16 -17.98
N ALA A 155 -10.14 27.47 -18.99
CA ALA A 155 -11.26 27.91 -19.81
C ALA A 155 -12.63 27.43 -19.28
N GLY A 156 -12.64 26.52 -18.30
CA GLY A 156 -13.83 25.92 -17.71
C GLY A 156 -14.24 24.58 -18.31
N ASN A 157 -13.47 23.99 -19.24
CA ASN A 157 -13.74 22.65 -19.76
C ASN A 157 -13.49 21.61 -18.68
N ARG A 158 -14.45 20.70 -18.50
CA ARG A 158 -14.43 19.72 -17.40
C ARG A 158 -13.53 18.55 -17.71
N VAL A 159 -12.74 18.13 -16.73
CA VAL A 159 -12.03 16.85 -16.79
C VAL A 159 -13.07 15.73 -16.75
N GLY A 160 -12.90 14.70 -17.59
CA GLY A 160 -13.71 13.49 -17.53
C GLY A 160 -13.56 12.71 -16.22
N PRO A 161 -14.32 11.62 -16.03
CA PRO A 161 -14.15 10.74 -14.87
C PRO A 161 -12.70 10.25 -14.76
N ILE A 162 -12.17 10.32 -13.53
CA ILE A 162 -10.88 9.72 -13.19
C ILE A 162 -11.21 8.38 -12.53
N GLU A 163 -11.54 7.41 -13.38
CA GLU A 163 -11.69 6.01 -12.98
C GLU A 163 -10.34 5.35 -13.17
N THR A 164 -9.58 5.25 -12.09
CA THR A 164 -8.18 4.85 -12.19
C THR A 164 -7.92 3.60 -11.38
N SER A 165 -7.37 2.61 -12.07
CA SER A 165 -6.22 1.78 -11.68
C SER A 165 -5.95 1.51 -10.21
N SER A 166 -5.63 0.26 -9.92
CA SER A 166 -5.25 -0.15 -8.57
C SER A 166 -3.81 0.20 -8.24
N VAL A 167 -3.52 0.59 -7.00
CA VAL A 167 -2.15 0.68 -6.46
C VAL A 167 -1.98 -0.35 -5.36
N TRP A 168 -0.86 -1.06 -5.37
CA TRP A 168 -0.54 -2.06 -4.35
C TRP A 168 0.34 -1.43 -3.28
N VAL A 169 -0.26 -1.20 -2.11
CA VAL A 169 0.46 -0.62 -0.97
C VAL A 169 1.04 -1.77 -0.17
N VAL A 170 2.37 -1.83 -0.11
CA VAL A 170 3.14 -2.94 0.44
C VAL A 170 4.01 -2.48 1.60
N PRO A 171 4.40 -3.37 2.51
CA PRO A 171 5.36 -3.02 3.55
C PRO A 171 6.69 -2.48 3.02
N THR A 172 7.36 -1.61 3.78
CA THR A 172 8.60 -0.94 3.33
C THR A 172 9.73 -1.90 2.97
N TRP A 173 9.85 -3.03 3.68
CA TRP A 173 10.89 -4.03 3.45
C TRP A 173 10.82 -4.74 2.09
N THR A 174 9.69 -4.65 1.36
CA THR A 174 9.60 -5.24 0.02
C THR A 174 10.37 -4.43 -1.03
N ALA A 175 10.56 -3.12 -0.81
CA ALA A 175 11.35 -2.27 -1.69
C ALA A 175 12.86 -2.35 -1.38
N SER A 176 13.21 -2.70 -0.15
CA SER A 176 14.58 -2.74 0.34
C SER A 176 14.90 -4.12 0.92
N ALA A 177 14.79 -5.19 0.13
CA ALA A 177 14.96 -6.57 0.61
C ALA A 177 16.34 -6.77 1.27
N PRO A 178 16.47 -6.68 2.61
CA PRO A 178 17.76 -6.69 3.27
C PRO A 178 18.14 -8.13 3.61
N VAL A 179 19.40 -8.48 3.39
CA VAL A 179 19.89 -9.84 3.67
C VAL A 179 19.87 -10.08 5.18
N LEU A 180 19.08 -11.07 5.62
CA LEU A 180 19.13 -11.58 6.99
C LEU A 180 20.29 -12.58 7.11
N ARG A 181 21.31 -12.25 7.91
CA ARG A 181 22.37 -13.17 8.33
C ARG A 181 22.34 -13.29 9.85
N ILE A 182 21.96 -14.46 10.38
CA ILE A 182 21.95 -14.71 11.82
C ILE A 182 23.32 -15.17 12.32
N HIS A 183 24.13 -15.79 11.46
CA HIS A 183 25.53 -16.14 11.72
C HIS A 183 26.46 -15.74 10.56
N ALA A 184 27.72 -15.39 10.91
CA ALA A 184 28.72 -14.83 10.01
C ALA A 184 29.61 -15.87 9.29
N GLU A 185 29.55 -17.13 9.73
CA GLU A 185 30.36 -18.24 9.20
C GLU A 185 29.46 -19.26 8.51
N ASP A 186 30.01 -20.05 7.58
CA ASP A 186 29.38 -20.94 6.58
C ASP A 186 28.43 -22.04 7.11
N ASN A 187 27.47 -21.67 7.96
CA ASN A 187 26.46 -22.56 8.49
C ASN A 187 25.31 -22.68 7.49
N ASN A 188 24.90 -23.93 7.24
CA ASN A 188 23.79 -24.25 6.36
C ASN A 188 22.47 -23.81 7.00
N HIS A 189 21.99 -22.62 6.61
CA HIS A 189 20.65 -22.16 6.93
C HIS A 189 19.67 -22.84 5.98
N TRP A 190 18.60 -23.43 6.50
CA TRP A 190 17.65 -24.14 5.66
C TRP A 190 16.20 -23.86 6.03
N ALA A 191 15.34 -24.07 5.04
CA ALA A 191 13.90 -23.88 5.13
C ALA A 191 13.43 -22.50 5.64
N PRO A 192 13.96 -21.35 5.16
CA PRO A 192 13.46 -20.05 5.59
C PRO A 192 11.95 -19.92 5.32
N ARG A 193 11.24 -19.25 6.22
CA ARG A 193 9.81 -18.91 6.11
C ARG A 193 9.64 -17.44 6.44
N ILE A 194 9.06 -16.68 5.51
CA ILE A 194 8.69 -15.28 5.73
C ILE A 194 7.17 -15.15 5.90
N ARG A 195 6.75 -14.29 6.84
CA ARG A 195 5.35 -13.89 7.05
C ARG A 195 5.29 -12.40 7.31
N ALA A 196 4.22 -11.75 6.89
CA ALA A 196 3.91 -10.38 7.26
C ALA A 196 2.72 -10.38 8.23
N ALA A 197 2.81 -9.60 9.30
CA ALA A 197 1.62 -9.22 10.07
C ALA A 197 0.80 -8.18 9.29
N SER A 198 -0.48 -8.01 9.63
CA SER A 198 -1.35 -6.96 9.10
C SER A 198 -0.84 -5.55 9.37
N SER A 199 0.02 -5.38 10.37
CA SER A 199 0.74 -4.13 10.62
C SER A 199 1.73 -3.77 9.51
N GLY A 200 2.11 -4.74 8.67
CA GLY A 200 3.19 -4.67 7.68
C GLY A 200 4.54 -5.18 8.20
N THR A 201 4.67 -5.51 9.49
CA THR A 201 5.91 -6.05 10.06
C THR A 201 6.22 -7.41 9.44
N ALA A 202 7.39 -7.55 8.81
CA ALA A 202 7.87 -8.85 8.38
C ALA A 202 8.52 -9.62 9.52
N TYR A 203 8.29 -10.92 9.51
CA TYR A 203 8.95 -11.90 10.35
C TYR A 203 9.57 -12.97 9.47
N VAL A 204 10.80 -13.36 9.79
CA VAL A 204 11.47 -14.49 9.17
C VAL A 204 11.80 -15.50 10.24
N ALA A 205 11.36 -16.73 10.02
CA ALA A 205 11.75 -17.89 10.79
C ALA A 205 12.74 -18.71 9.96
N LEU A 206 13.83 -19.14 10.57
CA LEU A 206 14.86 -19.94 9.92
C LEU A 206 15.49 -20.91 10.90
N MET A 207 16.00 -22.02 10.37
CA MET A 207 16.65 -23.06 11.16
C MET A 207 18.11 -23.19 10.73
N ASP A 208 18.99 -23.00 11.70
CA ASP A 208 20.43 -23.05 11.51
C ASP A 208 20.98 -24.38 12.03
N ILE A 209 22.02 -24.89 11.37
CA ILE A 209 22.81 -25.99 11.91
C ILE A 209 23.94 -25.39 12.76
N THR A 210 23.89 -25.60 14.08
CA THR A 210 24.86 -25.05 15.03
C THR A 210 26.06 -25.97 15.27
N ALA A 211 25.91 -27.27 14.95
CA ALA A 211 27.01 -28.23 14.98
C ALA A 211 26.63 -29.52 14.25
N VAL A 212 27.61 -30.16 13.60
CA VAL A 212 27.45 -31.46 12.93
C VAL A 212 27.99 -32.55 13.85
N GLY A 213 27.13 -33.50 14.22
CA GLY A 213 27.45 -34.72 14.96
C GLY A 213 27.65 -35.92 14.04
N MET A 214 28.27 -36.98 14.59
CA MET A 214 28.51 -38.24 13.86
C MET A 214 27.19 -38.93 13.48
N GLY A 215 27.14 -39.56 12.30
CA GLY A 215 25.99 -40.38 11.85
C GLY A 215 24.83 -39.60 11.21
N GLY A 216 25.10 -38.46 10.57
CA GLY A 216 24.10 -37.62 9.90
C GLY A 216 23.23 -36.82 10.88
N ARG A 217 23.80 -36.52 12.05
CA ARG A 217 23.11 -35.88 13.15
C ARG A 217 23.55 -34.42 13.23
N SER A 218 22.64 -33.46 13.38
CA SER A 218 22.97 -32.03 13.35
C SER A 218 22.22 -31.29 14.45
N ARG A 219 22.93 -30.53 15.27
CA ARG A 219 22.31 -29.63 16.23
C ARG A 219 21.67 -28.48 15.47
N THR A 220 20.41 -28.20 15.74
CA THR A 220 19.65 -27.16 15.05
C THR A 220 19.22 -26.07 16.03
N ALA A 221 19.19 -24.83 15.54
CA ALA A 221 18.67 -23.67 16.27
C ALA A 221 17.59 -22.98 15.42
N LEU A 222 16.37 -22.94 15.93
CA LEU A 222 15.27 -22.20 15.33
C LEU A 222 15.34 -20.76 15.81
N HIS A 223 15.42 -19.83 14.87
CA HIS A 223 15.39 -18.40 15.12
C HIS A 223 14.17 -17.77 14.44
N VAL A 224 13.64 -16.75 15.07
CA VAL A 224 12.65 -15.87 14.45
C VAL A 224 13.12 -14.44 14.64
N SER A 225 13.11 -13.67 13.58
CA SER A 225 13.47 -12.25 13.59
C SER A 225 12.35 -11.42 12.96
N HIS A 226 12.23 -10.16 13.36
CA HIS A 226 11.34 -9.20 12.72
C HIS A 226 12.11 -8.03 12.11
N TRP A 227 11.56 -7.42 11.08
CA TRP A 227 12.09 -6.19 10.52
C TRP A 227 11.61 -4.99 11.34
N ASP A 228 12.54 -4.19 11.89
CA ASP A 228 12.22 -2.98 12.68
C ASP A 228 12.09 -1.70 11.83
N GLY A 229 12.33 -1.80 10.52
CA GLY A 229 12.42 -0.66 9.60
C GLY A 229 13.84 -0.43 9.08
N THR A 230 14.86 -0.87 9.81
CA THR A 230 16.28 -0.63 9.53
C THR A 230 17.14 -1.90 9.54
N MET A 231 16.82 -2.86 10.41
CA MET A 231 17.51 -4.13 10.49
C MET A 231 16.58 -5.25 10.98
N TRP A 232 17.01 -6.49 10.76
CA TRP A 232 16.35 -7.65 11.34
C TRP A 232 16.74 -7.78 12.82
N ARG A 233 15.73 -7.89 13.70
CA ARG A 233 15.88 -8.02 15.14
C ARG A 233 15.37 -9.39 15.62
N PRO A 234 16.16 -10.16 16.38
CA PRO A 234 15.73 -11.45 16.89
C PRO A 234 14.58 -11.30 17.90
N LEU A 235 13.61 -12.21 17.85
CA LEU A 235 12.54 -12.34 18.85
C LEU A 235 13.00 -13.26 19.97
N GLY A 236 13.01 -12.75 21.21
CA GLY A 236 13.37 -13.54 22.40
C GLY A 236 14.88 -13.70 22.61
N GLY A 237 15.70 -12.88 21.94
CA GLY A 237 17.14 -12.78 22.21
C GLY A 237 18.02 -13.94 21.72
N GLY A 238 17.46 -14.96 21.04
CA GLY A 238 18.26 -16.10 20.58
C GLY A 238 17.45 -17.23 19.92
N LYS A 239 17.93 -18.47 20.11
CA LYS A 239 17.26 -19.68 19.61
C LYS A 239 16.02 -20.00 20.45
N ILE A 240 14.98 -20.55 19.81
CA ILE A 240 13.69 -20.88 20.44
C ILE A 240 13.70 -22.30 21.01
N ASN A 241 14.25 -23.26 20.27
CA ASN A 241 14.28 -24.64 20.74
C ASN A 241 15.29 -24.79 21.89
N GLU A 242 14.81 -25.37 22.98
CA GLU A 242 15.60 -25.59 24.20
C GLU A 242 16.55 -26.78 24.04
N ARG A 243 16.14 -27.76 23.23
CA ARG A 243 16.92 -28.97 22.92
C ARG A 243 17.15 -29.12 21.43
N GLU A 244 18.32 -29.64 21.07
CA GLU A 244 18.80 -29.73 19.69
C GLU A 244 18.37 -31.08 19.09
N VAL A 245 17.78 -31.12 17.88
CA VAL A 245 17.27 -32.37 17.28
C VAL A 245 18.30 -33.10 16.45
N PHE A 246 18.49 -34.40 16.70
CA PHE A 246 19.59 -35.13 16.08
C PHE A 246 19.36 -35.69 14.66
N ARG A 247 18.24 -35.49 13.93
CA ARG A 247 18.10 -36.05 12.55
C ARG A 247 17.28 -35.25 11.53
N TYR A 248 16.18 -34.62 11.92
CA TYR A 248 15.25 -33.92 11.02
C TYR A 248 14.58 -32.76 11.75
N GLY A 249 15.29 -31.64 11.90
CA GLY A 249 14.67 -30.41 12.39
C GLY A 249 13.52 -30.03 11.46
N SER A 250 12.32 -29.82 11.97
CA SER A 250 11.22 -29.33 11.16
C SER A 250 10.58 -28.22 11.91
N PHE A 251 10.18 -27.17 11.20
CA PHE A 251 9.35 -26.15 11.77
C PHE A 251 8.25 -25.69 10.82
N SER A 252 7.18 -25.18 11.42
CA SER A 252 6.13 -24.43 10.75
C SER A 252 6.07 -23.03 11.35
N PHE A 253 5.70 -22.05 10.55
CA PHE A 253 5.65 -20.66 10.94
C PHE A 253 4.39 -19.98 10.41
N VAL A 254 3.55 -19.51 11.33
CA VAL A 254 2.27 -18.85 11.04
C VAL A 254 2.11 -17.63 11.95
N MET A 255 1.16 -16.76 11.61
CA MET A 255 0.75 -15.63 12.42
C MET A 255 -0.64 -15.91 12.97
N ASP A 256 -0.93 -15.53 14.21
CA ASP A 256 -2.32 -15.49 14.69
C ASP A 256 -3.07 -14.26 14.20
N ALA A 257 -4.37 -14.20 14.53
CA ALA A 257 -5.25 -13.10 14.14
C ALA A 257 -4.84 -11.73 14.73
N SER A 258 -4.06 -11.71 15.81
CA SER A 258 -3.49 -10.46 16.38
C SER A 258 -2.17 -10.05 15.72
N GLY A 259 -1.66 -10.85 14.78
CA GLY A 259 -0.35 -10.64 14.17
C GLY A 259 0.82 -11.09 15.06
N ALA A 260 0.57 -11.91 16.08
CA ALA A 260 1.63 -12.50 16.89
C ALA A 260 2.19 -13.79 16.20
N PRO A 261 3.52 -13.96 16.18
CA PRO A 261 4.17 -15.15 15.64
C PRO A 261 3.87 -16.46 16.40
N LEU A 262 3.64 -17.56 15.67
CA LEU A 262 3.58 -18.92 16.20
C LEU A 262 4.52 -19.83 15.41
N VAL A 263 5.24 -20.69 16.15
CA VAL A 263 6.07 -21.73 15.59
C VAL A 263 5.64 -23.08 16.10
N SER A 264 5.67 -24.08 15.23
CA SER A 264 5.77 -25.47 15.66
C SER A 264 7.13 -25.97 15.27
N PHE A 265 7.74 -26.80 16.10
CA PHE A 265 9.03 -27.38 15.77
C PHE A 265 9.25 -28.71 16.45
N SER A 266 10.18 -29.50 15.91
CA SER A 266 10.70 -30.68 16.61
C SER A 266 11.81 -30.27 17.57
N GLN A 267 11.82 -30.86 18.77
CA GLN A 267 12.97 -30.89 19.70
C GLN A 267 13.06 -32.26 20.37
N ASP A 268 14.26 -32.66 20.80
CA ASP A 268 14.49 -33.95 21.45
C ASP A 268 13.66 -34.06 22.75
N ALA A 269 13.18 -35.27 23.04
CA ALA A 269 12.49 -35.56 24.29
C ALA A 269 13.44 -35.33 25.49
N VAL A 270 12.87 -35.02 26.66
CA VAL A 270 13.65 -34.78 27.90
C VAL A 270 14.50 -36.00 28.24
N ASP A 271 13.86 -37.17 28.20
CA ASP A 271 14.39 -38.42 28.75
C ASP A 271 14.88 -39.39 27.68
N ASP A 272 14.70 -39.05 26.40
CA ASP A 272 15.12 -39.88 25.27
C ASP A 272 15.59 -39.00 24.08
N PRO A 273 16.90 -38.77 23.92
CA PRO A 273 17.46 -38.01 22.81
C PRO A 273 17.36 -38.76 21.47
N THR A 274 16.79 -39.97 21.44
CA THR A 274 16.47 -40.70 20.20
C THR A 274 15.03 -40.46 19.74
N ALA A 275 14.18 -39.88 20.58
CA ALA A 275 12.83 -39.41 20.25
C ALA A 275 12.83 -37.90 20.00
N ALA A 276 12.11 -37.48 18.95
CA ALA A 276 11.91 -36.07 18.62
C ALA A 276 10.43 -35.72 18.74
N LEU A 277 10.10 -34.84 19.68
CA LEU A 277 8.73 -34.43 19.97
C LEU A 277 8.39 -33.13 19.27
N ALA A 278 7.13 -32.96 18.89
CA ALA A 278 6.65 -31.73 18.27
C ALA A 278 6.09 -30.78 19.34
N TRP A 279 6.51 -29.53 19.31
CA TRP A 279 6.10 -28.48 20.23
C TRP A 279 5.48 -27.32 19.47
N VAL A 280 4.66 -26.52 20.15
CA VAL A 280 4.08 -25.29 19.60
C VAL A 280 4.35 -24.16 20.56
N TYR A 281 5.00 -23.10 20.11
CA TYR A 281 5.29 -21.91 20.91
C TYR A 281 4.65 -20.69 20.25
N ARG A 282 4.17 -19.76 21.07
CA ARG A 282 3.60 -18.47 20.65
C ARG A 282 4.40 -17.32 21.25
N TRP A 283 4.66 -16.30 20.46
CA TRP A 283 5.27 -15.07 20.94
C TRP A 283 4.24 -14.22 21.70
N GLN A 284 4.56 -13.83 22.94
CA GLN A 284 3.70 -12.98 23.78
C GLN A 284 4.28 -11.57 24.00
N GLY A 285 5.03 -11.05 23.05
CA GLY A 285 5.58 -9.68 23.10
C GLY A 285 6.96 -9.56 23.76
N ALA A 286 7.25 -10.39 24.77
CA ALA A 286 8.56 -10.40 25.45
C ALA A 286 9.28 -11.76 25.38
N GLN A 287 8.52 -12.85 25.30
CA GLN A 287 9.05 -14.20 25.33
C GLN A 287 8.20 -15.16 24.50
N TRP A 288 8.84 -16.26 24.09
CA TRP A 288 8.16 -17.41 23.53
C TRP A 288 7.57 -18.26 24.64
N VAL A 289 6.28 -18.57 24.54
CA VAL A 289 5.56 -19.38 25.53
C VAL A 289 5.06 -20.65 24.86
N SER A 290 5.32 -21.81 25.47
CA SER A 290 4.79 -23.09 24.98
C SER A 290 3.26 -23.12 25.10
N LEU A 291 2.59 -23.51 24.02
CA LEU A 291 1.14 -23.76 23.99
C LEU A 291 0.86 -25.20 24.41
N GLY A 292 1.14 -25.51 25.68
CA GLY A 292 0.94 -26.83 26.28
C GLY A 292 2.18 -27.72 26.27
N GLY A 293 1.97 -29.03 26.42
CA GLY A 293 3.01 -30.04 26.32
C GLY A 293 3.38 -30.38 24.87
N ALA A 294 4.25 -31.36 24.70
CA ALA A 294 4.50 -31.93 23.38
C ALA A 294 3.18 -32.45 22.77
N ILE A 295 3.03 -32.32 21.45
CA ILE A 295 1.87 -32.83 20.70
C ILE A 295 1.74 -34.36 20.85
N HIS A 296 2.82 -35.04 21.26
CA HIS A 296 2.85 -36.46 21.60
C HIS A 296 3.95 -36.78 22.60
N GLU A 297 3.82 -37.91 23.29
CA GLU A 297 4.73 -38.34 24.38
C GLU A 297 5.38 -39.71 24.13
N GLY A 298 5.20 -40.30 22.94
CA GLY A 298 5.68 -41.65 22.65
C GLY A 298 7.19 -41.73 22.40
N ALA A 299 7.94 -42.35 23.31
CA ALA A 299 9.41 -42.49 23.25
C ALA A 299 9.96 -43.19 21.97
N SER A 300 9.13 -43.95 21.23
CA SER A 300 9.55 -44.61 19.99
C SER A 300 9.20 -43.85 18.70
N GLU A 301 8.71 -42.61 18.80
CA GLU A 301 8.25 -41.82 17.64
C GLU A 301 9.17 -40.63 17.35
N VAL A 302 9.61 -40.53 16.10
CA VAL A 302 10.39 -39.38 15.63
C VAL A 302 9.50 -38.48 14.79
N THR A 303 9.21 -37.27 15.28
CA THR A 303 8.62 -36.21 14.44
C THR A 303 9.61 -35.83 13.35
N ILE A 304 9.19 -35.96 12.09
CA ILE A 304 9.97 -35.56 10.90
C ILE A 304 9.37 -34.37 10.16
N GLY A 305 8.19 -33.93 10.57
CA GLY A 305 7.49 -32.80 9.97
C GLY A 305 6.47 -32.21 10.92
N THR A 306 6.40 -30.88 10.98
CA THR A 306 5.34 -30.15 11.67
C THR A 306 4.66 -29.19 10.71
N ALA A 307 3.36 -29.00 10.87
CA ALA A 307 2.56 -28.02 10.15
C ALA A 307 1.59 -27.36 11.12
N LEU A 308 1.51 -26.03 11.04
CA LEU A 308 0.50 -25.25 11.73
C LEU A 308 -0.47 -24.66 10.71
N ALA A 309 -1.73 -24.61 11.11
CA ALA A 309 -2.77 -23.84 10.44
C ALA A 309 -3.52 -23.03 11.48
N MET A 310 -3.78 -21.76 11.17
CA MET A 310 -4.73 -20.93 11.90
C MET A 310 -6.04 -20.94 11.12
N TYR A 311 -7.16 -21.14 11.81
CA TYR A 311 -8.48 -20.93 11.24
C TYR A 311 -8.99 -19.55 11.67
N GLU A 312 -9.52 -18.77 10.72
CA GLU A 312 -10.09 -17.47 11.02
C GLU A 312 -11.14 -17.57 12.13
N GLY A 313 -11.01 -16.73 13.16
CA GLY A 313 -11.92 -16.72 14.31
C GLY A 313 -11.58 -17.69 15.46
N THR A 314 -10.48 -18.46 15.39
CA THR A 314 -10.01 -19.27 16.53
C THR A 314 -8.71 -18.72 17.14
N PRO A 315 -8.60 -18.64 18.49
CA PRO A 315 -7.37 -18.19 19.14
C PRO A 315 -6.26 -19.25 19.11
N ASN A 316 -6.60 -20.51 18.81
CA ASN A 316 -5.69 -21.64 18.91
C ASN A 316 -5.32 -22.20 17.52
N PRO A 317 -4.04 -22.52 17.27
CA PRO A 317 -3.65 -23.20 16.05
C PRO A 317 -4.14 -24.65 16.02
N THR A 318 -4.45 -25.14 14.82
CA THR A 318 -4.49 -26.57 14.54
C THR A 318 -3.10 -27.03 14.10
N SER A 319 -2.61 -28.14 14.65
CA SER A 319 -1.33 -28.71 14.27
C SER A 319 -1.48 -30.09 13.63
N VAL A 320 -0.63 -30.37 12.65
CA VAL A 320 -0.46 -31.70 12.05
C VAL A 320 1.01 -32.06 12.12
N ARG A 321 1.30 -33.32 12.43
CA ARG A 321 2.66 -33.85 12.39
C ARG A 321 2.78 -35.05 11.46
N SER A 322 3.99 -35.27 10.95
CA SER A 322 4.40 -36.54 10.36
C SER A 322 5.44 -37.22 11.24
N ARG A 323 5.29 -38.54 11.41
CA ARG A 323 6.18 -39.34 12.25
C ARG A 323 6.83 -40.48 11.48
N LEU A 324 8.02 -40.87 11.91
CA LEU A 324 8.60 -42.18 11.63
C LEU A 324 8.48 -43.05 12.88
N ARG A 325 7.94 -44.26 12.71
CA ARG A 325 8.05 -45.34 13.69
C ARG A 325 9.19 -46.27 13.27
N SER A 326 10.13 -46.53 14.17
CA SER A 326 11.10 -47.60 13.98
C SER A 326 10.43 -48.93 14.34
N SER A 327 10.09 -49.72 13.31
CA SER A 327 9.81 -51.15 13.44
C SER A 327 10.83 -51.91 12.58
N PRO A 328 11.34 -53.09 13.00
CA PRO A 328 12.28 -53.87 12.20
C PRO A 328 11.68 -54.12 10.80
N GLY A 329 12.31 -53.57 9.76
CA GLY A 329 11.95 -53.84 8.36
C GLY A 329 10.85 -52.99 7.71
N ARG A 330 10.17 -52.04 8.38
CA ARG A 330 9.23 -51.10 7.72
C ARG A 330 9.25 -49.70 8.34
N ARG A 331 9.38 -48.67 7.50
CA ARG A 331 9.10 -47.26 7.83
C ARG A 331 7.67 -46.94 7.37
N ALA A 332 6.77 -46.61 8.29
CA ALA A 332 5.42 -46.13 7.97
C ALA A 332 5.30 -44.66 8.40
N ALA A 333 4.87 -43.78 7.48
CA ALA A 333 4.55 -42.39 7.78
C ALA A 333 3.03 -42.27 8.04
N THR A 334 2.65 -41.77 9.21
CA THR A 334 1.24 -41.47 9.55
C THR A 334 1.09 -39.97 9.83
N LYS A 335 -0.01 -39.36 9.36
CA LYS A 335 -0.38 -37.97 9.66
C LYS A 335 -1.42 -37.97 10.78
N GLU A 336 -1.17 -37.24 11.85
CA GLU A 336 -2.11 -37.07 12.97
C GLU A 336 -2.47 -35.58 13.10
N LYS A 337 -3.76 -35.29 13.24
CA LYS A 337 -4.30 -33.94 13.43
C LYS A 337 -4.63 -33.75 14.92
N THR A 338 -4.08 -32.71 15.53
CA THR A 338 -4.41 -32.31 16.90
C THR A 338 -4.97 -30.89 16.86
N ALA A 339 -6.16 -30.71 17.42
CA ALA A 339 -6.74 -29.40 17.70
C ALA A 339 -6.75 -29.19 19.21
N TRP A 340 -6.22 -28.07 19.69
CA TRP A 340 -6.19 -27.77 21.12
C TRP A 340 -7.58 -27.27 21.57
N PRO A 341 -8.22 -27.91 22.58
CA PRO A 341 -9.47 -27.40 23.15
C PRO A 341 -9.25 -26.01 23.79
N GLN A 342 -10.35 -25.27 23.96
CA GLN A 342 -10.39 -23.86 24.41
C GLN A 342 -9.32 -23.49 25.44
N TRP A 343 -8.56 -22.45 25.15
CA TRP A 343 -7.69 -21.79 26.12
C TRP A 343 -8.56 -21.03 27.13
N CYS A 344 -8.68 -21.54 28.36
CA CYS A 344 -8.96 -20.69 29.50
C CYS A 344 -7.63 -20.01 29.85
N GLY A 345 -7.58 -18.68 29.80
CA GLY A 345 -6.41 -17.94 30.28
C GLY A 345 -6.08 -18.25 31.74
N PRO A 346 -5.01 -17.66 32.30
CA PRO A 346 -4.80 -17.75 33.74
C PRO A 346 -6.09 -17.29 34.42
N SER A 347 -6.71 -18.20 35.17
CA SER A 347 -7.84 -17.85 36.03
C SER A 347 -7.41 -16.68 36.87
N SER A 348 -8.10 -15.54 36.72
CA SER A 348 -8.08 -14.50 37.73
C SER A 348 -8.68 -15.11 39.00
N THR A 349 -7.84 -15.77 39.80
CA THR A 349 -8.16 -16.00 41.21
C THR A 349 -8.13 -14.64 41.86
N MET A 350 -9.32 -14.05 42.02
CA MET A 350 -9.56 -13.13 43.13
C MET A 350 -9.31 -13.92 44.42
N TRP A 351 -8.33 -13.47 45.18
CA TRP A 351 -8.35 -13.50 46.63
C TRP A 351 -7.97 -12.11 47.11
#